data_AF-A0A7X8MPB9-F1
#
_entry.id   AF-A0A7X8MPB9-F1
#
_cell.length_a   1.000
_cell.length_b   1.000
_cell.length_c   1.000
_cell.angle_alpha   90.00
_cell.angle_beta   90.00
_cell.angle_gamma   90.00
#
_symmetry.space_group_name_H-M   'P 1'
#
loop_
_entity.id
_entity.type
_entity.pdbx_description
1 polymer ?
#
loop_
_entity_poly.entity_id
_entity_poly.type
_entity_poly.pdbx_seq_one_letter_code
_entity_poly.pdbx_strand_id
1 'polypeptide(L)'
;MISFIKNLISSQIPLPSKYSFVRYIGAGRFSKCYLITSSNNYYVLKLFRPTLLKGKMDIFFLEKEILSSIKHPSIPKIIDTIINRNIHAHILEYKSGKTIEELIFKDKYSFSRNEIYSIAKQLIDILKHIHNINIVHRDIRIPNVVLDKNQVYLIDFGMARYNNDLPYSIQEYLRS
;
A
#
# COMPACT_ATOMS: atom_id res chain seq x y z
N MET A 1 -28.23 -0.02 8.79
CA MET A 1 -27.51 -0.38 7.55
C MET A 1 -25.99 -0.55 7.74
N ILE A 2 -25.27 0.39 8.37
CA ILE A 2 -23.79 0.33 8.59
C ILE A 2 -23.35 -0.83 9.51
N SER A 3 -24.12 -1.11 10.57
CA SER A 3 -23.87 -2.25 11.48
C SER A 3 -23.93 -3.62 10.78
N PHE A 4 -24.81 -3.75 9.77
CA PHE A 4 -25.00 -5.00 9.04
C PHE A 4 -23.81 -5.33 8.13
N ILE A 5 -23.23 -4.33 7.46
CA ILE A 5 -22.04 -4.50 6.61
C ILE A 5 -20.80 -4.84 7.45
N LYS A 6 -20.65 -4.23 8.64
CA LYS A 6 -19.58 -4.61 9.59
C LYS A 6 -19.68 -6.08 9.99
N ASN A 7 -20.89 -6.56 10.30
CA ASN A 7 -21.13 -7.96 10.66
C ASN A 7 -20.94 -8.96 9.49
N LEU A 8 -21.22 -8.54 8.26
CA LEU A 8 -21.04 -9.40 7.07
C LEU A 8 -19.55 -9.56 6.69
N ILE A 9 -18.74 -8.52 6.90
CA ILE A 9 -17.29 -8.54 6.62
C ILE A 9 -16.54 -9.26 7.75
N SER A 10 -16.91 -9.02 9.01
CA SER A 10 -16.31 -9.69 10.17
C SER A 10 -16.58 -11.19 10.20
N SER A 11 -17.71 -11.64 9.66
CA SER A 11 -18.05 -13.07 9.58
C SER A 11 -17.30 -13.83 8.48
N GLN A 12 -16.74 -13.15 7.48
CA GLN A 12 -16.01 -13.79 6.37
C GLN A 12 -14.49 -13.67 6.47
N ILE A 13 -13.97 -12.72 7.24
CA ILE A 13 -12.53 -12.49 7.41
C ILE A 13 -12.20 -12.53 8.91
N PRO A 14 -11.76 -13.69 9.45
CA PRO A 14 -11.21 -13.77 10.80
C PRO A 14 -10.04 -12.79 10.96
N LEU A 15 -10.30 -11.69 11.67
CA LEU A 15 -9.28 -10.81 12.20
C LEU A 15 -8.82 -11.32 13.56
N PRO A 16 -7.54 -11.15 13.92
CA PRO A 16 -7.10 -11.33 15.30
C PRO A 16 -7.95 -10.47 16.26
N SER A 17 -8.28 -10.99 17.44
CA SER A 17 -9.20 -10.35 18.40
C SER A 17 -8.82 -8.93 18.81
N LYS A 18 -7.54 -8.56 18.71
CA LYS A 18 -7.04 -7.21 18.97
C LYS A 18 -7.46 -6.17 17.92
N TYR A 19 -7.97 -6.57 16.75
CA TYR A 19 -8.36 -5.67 15.68
C TYR A 19 -9.88 -5.61 15.50
N SER A 20 -10.37 -4.45 15.06
CA SER A 20 -11.78 -4.25 14.71
C SER A 20 -11.93 -3.53 13.38
N PHE A 21 -12.89 -3.98 12.56
CA PHE A 21 -13.21 -3.33 11.28
C PHE A 21 -13.85 -1.95 11.47
N VAL A 22 -13.34 -0.96 10.74
CA VAL A 22 -13.89 0.40 10.71
C VAL A 22 -14.71 0.60 9.45
N ARG A 23 -14.07 0.55 8.27
CA ARG A 23 -14.72 0.74 6.95
C ARG A 23 -13.88 0.19 5.80
N TYR A 24 -14.51 -0.03 4.64
CA TYR A 24 -13.80 -0.22 3.38
C TYR A 24 -13.14 1.10 2.93
N ILE A 25 -11.93 1.03 2.39
CA ILE A 25 -11.20 2.23 1.93
C ILE A 25 -10.79 2.17 0.46
N GLY A 26 -10.80 0.99 -0.18
CA GLY A 26 -10.48 0.90 -1.60
C GLY A 26 -10.13 -0.50 -2.06
N ALA A 27 -9.85 -0.65 -3.35
CA ALA A 27 -9.38 -1.89 -3.94
C ALA A 27 -8.09 -1.62 -4.70
N GLY A 28 -7.09 -2.46 -4.45
CA GLY A 28 -5.91 -2.53 -5.30
C GLY A 28 -6.11 -3.54 -6.43
N ARG A 29 -5.07 -3.71 -7.24
CA ARG A 29 -5.08 -4.67 -8.37
C ARG A 29 -5.39 -6.11 -7.96
N PHE A 30 -4.89 -6.54 -6.80
CA PHE A 30 -5.01 -7.92 -6.31
C PHE A 30 -5.78 -8.03 -4.98
N SER A 31 -6.23 -6.91 -4.41
CA SER A 31 -6.69 -6.84 -3.03
C SER A 31 -7.91 -5.94 -2.83
N LYS A 32 -8.53 -6.08 -1.66
CA LYS A 32 -9.44 -5.09 -1.05
C LYS A 32 -8.77 -4.55 0.19
N CYS A 33 -8.90 -3.25 0.43
CA CYS A 33 -8.32 -2.56 1.56
C CYS A 33 -9.42 -2.09 2.51
N TYR A 34 -9.23 -2.36 3.80
CA TYR A 34 -10.14 -1.95 4.87
C TYR A 34 -9.37 -1.19 5.94
N LEU A 35 -9.96 -0.13 6.47
CA LEU A 35 -9.49 0.51 7.69
C LEU A 35 -9.90 -0.36 8.88
N ILE A 36 -8.94 -0.70 9.73
CA ILE A 36 -9.14 -1.40 10.99
C ILE A 36 -8.54 -0.57 12.14
N THR A 37 -8.91 -0.88 13.37
CA THR A 37 -8.39 -0.21 14.58
C THR A 37 -7.94 -1.22 15.62
N SER A 38 -6.91 -0.88 16.40
CA SER A 38 -6.45 -1.60 17.59
C SER A 38 -5.82 -0.61 18.57
N SER A 39 -6.22 -0.66 19.85
CA SER A 39 -5.71 0.22 20.91
C SER A 39 -5.64 1.70 20.48
N ASN A 40 -6.75 2.22 19.96
CA ASN A 40 -6.90 3.60 19.45
C ASN A 40 -6.00 4.00 18.26
N ASN A 41 -5.30 3.04 17.64
CA ASN A 41 -4.50 3.27 16.44
C ASN A 41 -5.18 2.67 15.20
N TYR A 42 -5.03 3.32 14.06
CA TYR A 42 -5.58 2.85 12.78
C TYR A 42 -4.55 2.07 11.97
N TYR A 43 -5.03 1.09 11.22
CA TYR A 43 -4.24 0.25 10.32
C TYR A 43 -5.01 -0.05 9.04
N VAL A 44 -4.30 -0.49 8.00
CA VAL A 44 -4.90 -0.97 6.76
C VAL A 44 -4.81 -2.49 6.71
N LEU A 45 -5.96 -3.16 6.63
CA LEU A 45 -6.04 -4.56 6.23
C LEU A 45 -6.08 -4.64 4.71
N LYS A 46 -4.98 -5.06 4.09
CA LYS A 46 -4.92 -5.37 2.66
C LYS A 46 -5.22 -6.85 2.46
N LEU A 47 -6.47 -7.17 2.15
CA LEU A 47 -6.96 -8.53 1.92
C LEU A 47 -6.82 -8.91 0.44
N PHE A 48 -6.04 -9.93 0.15
CA PHE A 48 -5.85 -10.40 -1.21
C PHE A 48 -6.97 -11.32 -1.66
N ARG A 49 -7.30 -11.28 -2.95
CA ARG A 49 -8.36 -12.10 -3.55
C ARG A 49 -7.74 -13.39 -4.09
N PRO A 50 -8.09 -14.59 -3.55
CA PRO A 50 -7.48 -15.85 -3.99
C PRO A 50 -7.58 -16.10 -5.50
N THR A 51 -8.69 -15.69 -6.13
CA THR A 51 -8.88 -15.82 -7.59
C THR A 51 -7.89 -14.99 -8.40
N LEU A 52 -7.46 -13.84 -7.90
CA LEU A 52 -6.48 -12.97 -8.56
C LEU A 52 -5.03 -13.34 -8.23
N LEU A 53 -4.82 -14.06 -7.13
CA LEU A 53 -3.51 -14.59 -6.71
C LEU A 53 -3.21 -15.99 -7.26
N LYS A 54 -4.16 -16.66 -7.94
CA LYS A 54 -3.93 -18.00 -8.49
C LYS A 54 -2.73 -17.98 -9.45
N GLY A 55 -1.66 -18.70 -9.09
CA GLY A 55 -0.39 -18.72 -9.83
C GLY A 55 0.48 -17.45 -9.69
N LYS A 56 0.13 -16.55 -8.77
CA LYS A 56 0.79 -15.24 -8.53
C LYS A 56 1.00 -14.97 -7.03
N MET A 57 1.25 -16.02 -6.26
CA MET A 57 1.42 -15.91 -4.81
C MET A 57 2.72 -15.19 -4.44
N ASP A 58 3.69 -15.18 -5.34
CA ASP A 58 4.91 -14.38 -5.28
C ASP A 58 4.59 -12.90 -5.03
N ILE A 59 3.51 -12.35 -5.61
CA ILE A 59 3.10 -10.95 -5.39
C ILE A 59 2.84 -10.65 -3.92
N PHE A 60 2.18 -11.57 -3.21
CA PHE A 60 1.88 -11.43 -1.79
C PHE A 60 3.16 -11.46 -0.94
N PHE A 61 4.04 -12.44 -1.17
CA PHE A 61 5.27 -12.56 -0.39
C PHE A 61 6.27 -11.44 -0.70
N LEU A 62 6.37 -11.05 -1.97
CA LEU A 62 7.30 -10.01 -2.42
C LEU A 62 6.89 -8.63 -1.91
N GLU A 63 5.60 -8.30 -1.86
CA GLU A 63 5.17 -7.03 -1.25
C GLU A 63 5.56 -6.96 0.23
N LYS A 64 5.35 -8.05 0.98
CA LYS A 64 5.81 -8.15 2.38
C LYS A 64 7.32 -7.96 2.50
N GLU A 65 8.09 -8.65 1.66
CA GLU A 65 9.55 -8.56 1.68
C GLU A 65 10.04 -7.13 1.40
N ILE A 66 9.55 -6.53 0.32
CA ILE A 66 9.89 -5.16 -0.08
C ILE A 66 9.55 -4.17 1.03
N LEU A 67 8.31 -4.19 1.55
CA LEU A 67 7.91 -3.29 2.63
C LEU A 67 8.72 -3.50 3.92
N SER A 68 9.17 -4.72 4.20
CA SER A 68 10.02 -5.02 5.36
C SER A 68 11.43 -4.45 5.22
N SER A 69 11.93 -4.30 3.99
CA SER A 69 13.27 -3.76 3.69
C SER A 69 13.33 -2.23 3.75
N ILE A 70 12.19 -1.54 3.57
CA ILE A 70 12.12 -0.09 3.49
C ILE A 70 12.02 0.54 4.88
N LYS A 71 12.87 1.52 5.17
CA LYS A 71 12.83 2.32 6.41
C LYS A 71 12.64 3.79 6.08
N HIS A 72 11.40 4.20 5.85
CA HIS A 72 11.07 5.58 5.51
C HIS A 72 9.75 6.03 6.17
N PRO A 73 9.68 7.22 6.81
CA PRO A 73 8.48 7.69 7.50
C PRO A 73 7.30 7.92 6.55
N SER A 74 7.58 8.23 5.28
CA SER A 74 6.55 8.47 4.25
C SER A 74 6.05 7.19 3.54
N ILE A 75 6.47 6.00 3.98
CA ILE A 75 6.05 4.71 3.43
C ILE A 75 5.40 3.89 4.57
N PRO A 76 4.27 3.18 4.32
CA PRO A 76 3.68 2.29 5.32
C PRO A 76 4.63 1.19 5.75
N LYS A 77 4.75 0.98 7.07
CA LYS A 77 5.35 -0.25 7.60
C LYS A 77 4.39 -1.42 7.46
N ILE A 78 4.94 -2.61 7.26
CA ILE A 78 4.20 -3.84 7.51
C ILE A 78 4.17 -4.13 9.02
N ILE A 79 2.97 -4.32 9.56
CA ILE A 79 2.74 -4.53 10.99
C ILE A 79 2.54 -6.01 11.29
N ASP A 80 1.77 -6.70 10.45
CA ASP A 80 1.45 -8.11 10.62
C ASP A 80 1.05 -8.75 9.28
N THR A 81 0.95 -10.07 9.23
CA THR A 81 0.51 -10.83 8.06
C THR A 81 -0.35 -12.01 8.47
N ILE A 82 -1.54 -12.12 7.88
CA ILE A 82 -2.49 -13.21 8.12
C ILE A 82 -2.41 -14.19 6.95
N ILE A 83 -2.12 -15.46 7.27
CA ILE A 83 -2.07 -16.57 6.29
C ILE A 83 -2.84 -17.75 6.86
N ASN A 84 -4.05 -17.97 6.34
CA ASN A 84 -4.89 -19.14 6.62
C ASN A 84 -5.32 -19.78 5.29
N ARG A 85 -5.88 -21.00 5.32
CA ARG A 85 -6.14 -21.83 4.11
C ARG A 85 -6.72 -21.08 2.89
N ASN A 86 -7.60 -20.09 3.09
CA ASN A 86 -8.18 -19.27 2.01
C ASN A 86 -8.00 -17.76 2.18
N ILE A 87 -7.17 -17.31 3.12
CA ILE A 87 -7.06 -15.89 3.49
C ILE A 87 -5.59 -15.48 3.52
N HIS A 88 -5.28 -14.50 2.69
CA HIS A 88 -3.98 -13.84 2.66
C HIS A 88 -4.23 -12.34 2.87
N ALA A 89 -3.65 -11.78 3.92
CA ALA A 89 -3.76 -10.36 4.19
C ALA A 89 -2.50 -9.79 4.84
N HIS A 90 -2.21 -8.53 4.54
CA HIS A 90 -1.24 -7.73 5.30
C HIS A 90 -1.97 -6.74 6.18
N ILE A 91 -1.46 -6.53 7.38
CA ILE A 91 -1.81 -5.38 8.22
C ILE A 91 -0.69 -4.38 8.06
N LEU A 92 -1.02 -3.20 7.52
CA LEU A 92 -0.08 -2.12 7.23
C LEU A 92 -0.36 -0.94 8.14
N GLU A 93 0.67 -0.16 8.41
CA GLU A 93 0.55 1.16 9.04
C GLU A 93 -0.42 2.02 8.21
N TYR A 94 -1.40 2.65 8.88
CA TYR A 94 -2.26 3.62 8.23
C TYR A 94 -1.54 4.96 8.11
N LYS A 95 -1.40 5.46 6.88
CA LYS A 95 -1.00 6.85 6.63
C LYS A 95 -2.26 7.71 6.61
N SER A 96 -2.29 8.71 7.50
CA SER A 96 -3.38 9.68 7.58
C SER A 96 -3.47 10.53 6.32
N GLY A 97 -4.58 11.27 6.19
CA GLY A 97 -4.85 12.12 5.03
C GLY A 97 -5.78 11.47 4.01
N LYS A 98 -5.76 12.03 2.80
CA LYS A 98 -6.55 11.58 1.64
C LYS A 98 -5.63 11.34 0.45
N THR A 99 -6.01 10.44 -0.44
CA THR A 99 -5.27 10.30 -1.70
C THR A 99 -5.41 11.57 -2.55
N ILE A 100 -4.44 11.84 -3.41
CA ILE A 100 -4.54 12.95 -4.38
C ILE A 100 -5.77 12.76 -5.28
N GLU A 101 -6.11 11.52 -5.64
CA GLU A 101 -7.35 11.21 -6.37
C GLU A 101 -8.61 11.67 -5.61
N GLU A 102 -8.70 11.38 -4.32
CA GLU A 102 -9.84 11.79 -3.50
C GLU A 102 -9.94 13.32 -3.37
N LEU A 103 -8.81 13.99 -3.16
CA LEU A 103 -8.77 15.46 -3.08
C LEU A 103 -9.28 16.09 -4.38
N ILE A 104 -8.81 15.61 -5.53
CA ILE A 104 -9.23 16.15 -6.84
C ILE A 104 -10.69 15.83 -7.13
N PHE A 105 -11.10 14.56 -7.05
CA PHE A 105 -12.39 14.14 -7.60
C PHE A 105 -13.55 14.21 -6.61
N LYS A 106 -13.31 13.92 -5.32
CA LYS A 106 -14.34 13.96 -4.28
C LYS A 106 -14.45 15.34 -3.65
N ASP A 107 -13.33 15.93 -3.26
CA ASP A 107 -13.32 17.22 -2.57
C ASP A 107 -13.30 18.41 -3.55
N LYS A 108 -13.14 18.16 -4.85
CA LYS A 108 -13.01 19.19 -5.90
C LYS A 108 -11.86 20.17 -5.61
N TYR A 109 -10.83 19.69 -4.92
CA TYR A 109 -9.68 20.48 -4.57
C TYR A 109 -8.82 20.76 -5.79
N SER A 110 -8.44 22.03 -5.96
CA SER A 110 -7.55 22.47 -7.03
C SER A 110 -6.22 22.90 -6.44
N PHE A 111 -5.16 22.15 -6.75
CA PHE A 111 -3.82 22.43 -6.25
C PHE A 111 -3.21 23.64 -6.96
N SER A 112 -2.63 24.54 -6.18
CA SER A 112 -1.77 25.59 -6.72
C SER A 112 -0.46 25.00 -7.27
N ARG A 113 0.21 25.76 -8.12
CA ARG A 113 1.52 25.38 -8.67
C ARG A 113 2.55 25.09 -7.56
N ASN A 114 2.53 25.86 -6.47
CA ASN A 114 3.45 25.70 -5.35
C ASN A 114 3.21 24.38 -4.61
N GLU A 115 1.95 23.99 -4.42
CA GLU A 115 1.60 22.71 -3.79
C GLU A 115 2.02 21.53 -4.66
N ILE A 116 1.78 21.62 -5.98
CA ILE A 116 2.22 20.59 -6.93
C ILE A 116 3.74 20.41 -6.86
N TYR A 117 4.52 21.49 -6.84
CA TYR A 117 5.97 21.41 -6.69
C TYR A 117 6.40 20.81 -5.35
N SER A 118 5.74 21.20 -4.25
CA SER A 118 6.03 20.64 -2.92
C SER A 118 5.75 19.13 -2.87
N ILE A 119 4.62 18.69 -3.43
CA ILE A 119 4.24 17.29 -3.50
C ILE A 119 5.22 16.50 -4.36
N ALA A 120 5.54 17.01 -5.55
CA ALA A 120 6.48 16.37 -6.47
C ALA A 120 7.87 16.23 -5.87
N LYS A 121 8.37 17.26 -5.18
CA LYS A 121 9.67 17.23 -4.51
C LYS A 121 9.72 16.12 -3.45
N GLN A 122 8.75 16.07 -2.55
CA GLN A 122 8.68 15.03 -1.51
C GLN A 122 8.55 13.63 -2.11
N LEU A 123 7.73 13.48 -3.16
CA LEU A 123 7.60 12.21 -3.86
C LEU A 123 8.92 11.77 -4.48
N ILE A 124 9.67 12.68 -5.11
CA ILE A 124 11.01 12.40 -5.64
C ILE A 124 11.96 11.96 -4.53
N ASP A 125 11.92 12.58 -3.35
CA ASP A 125 12.78 12.21 -2.23
C ASP A 125 12.44 10.80 -1.70
N ILE A 126 11.15 10.44 -1.65
CA ILE A 126 10.71 9.06 -1.36
C ILE A 126 11.23 8.09 -2.42
N LEU A 127 11.14 8.44 -3.71
CA LEU A 127 11.60 7.60 -4.81
C LEU A 127 13.12 7.40 -4.78
N LYS A 128 13.89 8.46 -4.51
CA LYS A 128 15.35 8.36 -4.31
C LYS A 128 15.69 7.37 -3.20
N HIS A 129 14.96 7.40 -2.08
CA HIS A 129 15.19 6.47 -0.98
C HIS A 129 15.01 5.01 -1.41
N ILE A 130 13.89 4.66 -2.05
CA ILE A 130 13.65 3.27 -2.48
C ILE A 130 14.57 2.85 -3.63
N HIS A 131 14.93 3.77 -4.53
CA HIS A 131 15.86 3.49 -5.62
C HIS A 131 17.28 3.21 -5.10
N ASN A 132 17.73 3.89 -4.03
CA ASN A 132 19.04 3.65 -3.42
C ASN A 132 19.19 2.25 -2.80
N ILE A 133 18.08 1.57 -2.51
CA ILE A 133 18.06 0.18 -2.05
C ILE A 133 17.58 -0.77 -3.15
N ASN A 134 17.71 -0.36 -4.42
CA ASN A 134 17.37 -1.12 -5.61
C ASN A 134 15.90 -1.54 -5.70
N ILE A 135 14.95 -0.75 -5.22
CA ILE A 135 13.51 -1.05 -5.31
C ILE A 135 12.83 -0.06 -6.26
N VAL A 136 12.09 -0.55 -7.23
CA VAL A 136 11.27 0.26 -8.14
C VAL A 136 9.80 0.03 -7.82
N HIS A 137 9.03 1.10 -7.55
CA HIS A 137 7.61 1.00 -7.16
C HIS A 137 6.69 0.51 -8.29
N ARG A 138 6.95 0.93 -9.54
CA ARG A 138 6.22 0.56 -10.78
C ARG A 138 4.71 0.87 -10.83
N ASP A 139 4.15 1.61 -9.88
CA ASP A 139 2.72 2.00 -9.87
C ASP A 139 2.51 3.36 -9.20
N ILE A 140 3.29 4.36 -9.63
CA ILE A 140 3.20 5.73 -9.12
C ILE A 140 2.05 6.43 -9.84
N ARG A 141 0.99 6.71 -9.10
CA ARG A 141 -0.24 7.35 -9.60
C ARG A 141 -0.97 8.03 -8.45
N ILE A 142 -1.84 9.00 -8.77
CA ILE A 142 -2.57 9.80 -7.77
C ILE A 142 -3.41 9.02 -6.73
N PRO A 143 -3.88 7.77 -6.97
CA PRO A 143 -4.53 6.98 -5.92
C PRO A 143 -3.54 6.38 -4.91
N ASN A 144 -2.26 6.28 -5.27
CA ASN A 144 -1.20 5.71 -4.44
C ASN A 144 -0.36 6.78 -3.74
N VAL A 145 -0.74 8.06 -3.88
CA VAL A 145 -0.11 9.19 -3.19
C VAL A 145 -1.12 9.77 -2.21
N VAL A 146 -0.79 9.73 -0.92
CA VAL A 146 -1.61 10.29 0.16
C VAL A 146 -1.01 11.61 0.62
N LEU A 147 -1.87 12.60 0.85
CA LEU A 147 -1.51 13.90 1.39
C LEU A 147 -2.23 14.10 2.72
N ASP A 148 -1.45 14.37 3.77
CA ASP A 148 -1.94 14.86 5.05
C ASP A 148 -1.32 16.21 5.35
N LYS A 149 -2.12 17.27 5.24
CA LYS A 149 -1.63 18.65 5.26
C LYS A 149 -0.54 18.84 4.21
N ASN A 150 0.73 18.97 4.63
CA ASN A 150 1.87 19.15 3.75
C ASN A 150 2.76 17.90 3.63
N GLN A 151 2.40 16.79 4.29
CA GLN A 151 3.20 15.57 4.26
C GLN A 151 2.68 14.61 3.18
N VAL A 152 3.57 14.23 2.27
CA VAL A 152 3.30 13.21 1.25
C VAL A 152 3.66 11.82 1.78
N TYR A 153 2.81 10.85 1.46
CA TYR A 153 3.07 9.42 1.64
C TYR A 153 2.88 8.68 0.32
N LEU A 154 3.73 7.69 0.08
CA LEU A 154 3.60 6.76 -1.04
C LEU A 154 3.13 5.41 -0.50
N ILE A 155 2.03 4.89 -1.05
CA ILE A 155 1.39 3.65 -0.61
C ILE A 155 1.25 2.65 -1.76
N ASP A 156 0.88 1.42 -1.42
CA ASP A 156 0.66 0.29 -2.36
C ASP A 156 1.90 -0.17 -3.13
N PHE A 157 2.71 -1.01 -2.48
CA PHE A 157 3.93 -1.60 -3.05
C PHE A 157 3.66 -2.95 -3.73
N GLY A 158 2.40 -3.29 -4.02
CA GLY A 158 2.04 -4.60 -4.60
C GLY A 158 2.64 -4.84 -6.00
N MET A 159 3.00 -3.78 -6.71
CA MET A 159 3.68 -3.85 -8.00
C MET A 159 5.19 -3.64 -7.90
N ALA A 160 5.75 -3.33 -6.72
CA ALA A 160 7.16 -3.02 -6.58
C ALA A 160 8.05 -4.24 -6.88
N ARG A 161 9.28 -4.01 -7.36
CA ARG A 161 10.29 -5.06 -7.63
C ARG A 161 11.68 -4.58 -7.28
N TYR A 162 12.59 -5.52 -7.08
CA TYR A 162 14.00 -5.18 -7.06
C TYR A 162 14.49 -4.90 -8.48
N ASN A 163 15.31 -3.88 -8.66
CA ASN A 163 15.88 -3.50 -9.95
C ASN A 163 16.75 -4.61 -10.56
N ASN A 164 17.21 -5.56 -9.73
CA ASN A 164 18.00 -6.72 -10.15
C ASN A 164 17.16 -7.88 -10.72
N ASP A 165 15.84 -7.72 -10.86
CA ASP A 165 15.00 -8.59 -11.71
C ASP A 165 15.24 -8.31 -13.23
N LEU A 166 16.47 -7.96 -13.60
CA LEU A 166 16.91 -7.95 -14.98
C LEU A 166 16.96 -9.41 -15.47
N PRO A 167 16.47 -9.73 -16.67
CA PRO A 167 16.74 -11.01 -17.31
C PRO A 167 18.24 -11.31 -17.20
N TYR A 168 18.60 -12.56 -16.94
CA TYR A 168 20.00 -12.98 -16.76
C TYR A 168 20.93 -12.44 -17.86
N SER A 169 20.42 -12.32 -19.08
CA SER A 169 21.13 -11.74 -20.24
C SER A 169 21.59 -10.29 -20.07
N ILE A 170 20.82 -9.44 -19.36
CA ILE A 170 21.21 -8.05 -19.10
C ILE A 170 22.16 -7.99 -17.89
N GLN A 171 22.06 -8.94 -16.96
CA GLN A 171 23.01 -9.04 -15.84
C GLN A 171 24.42 -9.46 -16.31
N GLU A 172 24.54 -10.27 -17.36
CA GLU A 172 25.83 -10.55 -18.01
C GLU A 172 26.40 -9.31 -18.70
N TYR A 173 25.58 -8.56 -19.45
CA TYR A 173 26.01 -7.35 -20.15
C TYR A 173 26.55 -6.25 -19.22
N LEU A 174 26.00 -6.13 -18.01
CA LEU A 174 26.46 -5.14 -17.02
C LEU A 174 27.69 -5.60 -16.22
N ARG A 175 28.10 -6.87 -16.39
CA ARG A 175 29.31 -7.45 -15.79
C ARG A 175 30.49 -7.54 -16.78
N SER A 176 30.26 -7.29 -18.07
CA SER A 176 31.29 -7.18 -19.12
C SER A 176 31.71 -5.74 -19.37
#